data_AF-A0A4Y2Q2W1-F1
#
_entry.id   AF-A0A4Y2Q2W1-F1
#
_cell.length_a   1.000
_cell.length_b   1.000
_cell.length_c   1.000
_cell.angle_alpha   90.00
_cell.angle_beta   90.00
_cell.angle_gamma   90.00
#
_symmetry.space_group_name_H-M   'P 1'
#
loop_
_entity.id
_entity.type
_entity.pdbx_description
1 polymer ?
#
loop_
_entity_poly.entity_id
_entity_poly.type
_entity_poly.pdbx_seq_one_letter_code
_entity_poly.pdbx_strand_id
1 'polypeptide(L)'
;MSTTDLDRLVEELPTPSIIILDFNDQSPLWGSKNINPRGRRIEGIINTHSLFLLNNGEDSYFQQRSRTHSLDLALCTPSLASYFRVDLRNHFTIFLAV
;
A
#
# COMPACT_ATOMS: atom_id res chain seq x y z
N MET A 1 -6.70 -8.83 -6.29
CA MET A 1 -7.69 -7.74 -6.44
C MET A 1 -7.36 -6.91 -7.68
N SER A 2 -8.32 -6.57 -8.54
CA SER A 2 -8.04 -5.68 -9.67
C SER A 2 -7.86 -4.23 -9.20
N THR A 3 -7.23 -3.38 -10.03
CA THR A 3 -7.10 -1.95 -9.70
C THR A 3 -8.43 -1.22 -9.71
N THR A 4 -9.42 -1.72 -10.46
CA THR A 4 -10.77 -1.15 -10.47
C THR A 4 -11.51 -1.49 -9.17
N ASP A 5 -11.32 -2.70 -8.64
CA ASP A 5 -11.91 -3.08 -7.34
C ASP A 5 -11.28 -2.26 -6.21
N LEU A 6 -9.98 -1.99 -6.28
CA LEU A 6 -9.30 -1.11 -5.32
C LEU A 6 -9.87 0.30 -5.35
N ASP A 7 -10.04 0.87 -6.55
CA ASP A 7 -10.55 2.23 -6.74
C ASP A 7 -11.95 2.37 -6.12
N ARG A 8 -12.84 1.40 -6.39
CA ARG A 8 -14.17 1.34 -5.77
C ARG A 8 -14.12 1.16 -4.26
N LEU A 9 -13.24 0.29 -3.77
CA LEU A 9 -13.06 0.08 -2.33
C LEU A 9 -12.67 1.40 -1.64
N VAL A 10 -11.77 2.18 -2.24
CA VAL A 10 -11.36 3.47 -1.70
C VAL A 10 -12.51 4.48 -1.71
N GLU A 11 -13.35 4.49 -2.75
CA GLU A 11 -14.55 5.34 -2.83
C GLU A 11 -15.63 4.97 -1.80
N GLU A 12 -15.77 3.68 -1.48
CA GLU A 12 -16.83 3.17 -0.59
C GLU A 12 -16.45 3.25 0.89
N LEU A 13 -15.15 3.33 1.22
CA LEU A 13 -14.70 3.36 2.60
C LEU A 13 -14.96 4.72 3.26
N PRO A 14 -15.45 4.74 4.52
CA PRO A 14 -15.60 5.98 5.25
C PRO A 14 -14.23 6.61 5.55
N THR A 15 -14.23 7.93 5.75
CA THR A 15 -13.08 8.65 6.32
C THR A 15 -13.33 8.86 7.81
N PRO A 16 -12.38 8.55 8.71
CA PRO A 16 -11.03 8.07 8.43
C PRO A 16 -10.95 6.56 8.14
N SER A 17 -10.02 6.12 7.29
CA SER A 17 -9.79 4.68 7.06
C SER A 17 -8.32 4.33 6.84
N ILE A 18 -7.99 3.07 7.17
CA ILE A 18 -6.72 2.42 6.87
C ILE A 18 -6.99 1.18 6.00
N ILE A 19 -6.25 1.07 4.91
CA ILE A 19 -6.34 0.00 3.92
C ILE A 19 -5.01 -0.75 3.94
N ILE A 20 -5.00 -2.01 4.37
CA ILE A 20 -3.79 -2.86 4.34
C ILE A 20 -4.04 -4.02 3.38
N LEU A 21 -3.20 -4.14 2.35
CA LEU A 21 -3.40 -5.10 1.28
C LEU A 21 -2.06 -5.67 0.80
N ASP A 22 -2.07 -6.95 0.42
CA ASP A 22 -0.98 -7.54 -0.36
C ASP A 22 -1.18 -7.16 -1.84
N PHE A 23 -0.38 -6.21 -2.31
CA PHE A 23 -0.43 -5.78 -3.71
C PHE A 23 0.34 -6.72 -4.63
N ASN A 24 1.42 -7.32 -4.12
CA ASN A 24 2.39 -8.11 -4.89
C ASN A 24 2.81 -7.43 -6.21
N ASP A 25 2.94 -6.10 -6.17
CA ASP A 25 3.23 -5.24 -7.31
C ASP A 25 4.52 -4.44 -7.11
N GLN A 26 5.10 -4.02 -8.23
CA GLN A 26 6.36 -3.30 -8.26
C GLN A 26 6.10 -1.81 -8.46
N SER A 27 6.50 -0.97 -7.49
CA SER A 27 6.74 0.45 -7.72
C SER A 27 7.81 1.03 -6.77
N PRO A 28 8.57 2.04 -7.21
CA PRO A 28 9.51 2.78 -6.37
C PRO A 28 8.87 3.47 -5.17
N LEU A 29 7.58 3.83 -5.24
CA LEU A 29 6.86 4.49 -4.14
C LEU A 29 6.90 3.67 -2.85
N TRP A 30 7.02 2.35 -2.98
CA TRP A 30 7.12 1.42 -1.87
C TRP A 30 8.38 0.53 -1.94
N GLY A 31 9.47 1.03 -2.54
CA GLY A 31 10.79 0.41 -2.42
C GLY A 31 11.17 -0.64 -3.48
N SER A 32 10.35 -0.84 -4.52
CA SER A 32 10.78 -1.65 -5.68
C SER A 32 11.71 -0.85 -6.60
N LYS A 33 12.74 -1.49 -7.14
CA LYS A 33 13.66 -0.87 -8.13
C LYS A 33 12.98 -0.51 -9.45
N ASN A 34 11.90 -1.21 -9.78
CA ASN A 34 11.16 -1.06 -11.04
C ASN A 34 9.70 -0.74 -10.77
N ILE A 35 9.01 -0.22 -11.78
CA ILE A 35 7.56 -0.03 -11.80
C ILE A 35 6.92 -0.92 -12.86
N ASN A 36 5.91 -1.70 -12.49
CA ASN A 36 5.08 -2.44 -13.44
C ASN A 36 3.79 -1.65 -13.77
N PRO A 37 3.06 -1.98 -14.86
CA PRO A 37 1.85 -1.24 -15.24
C PRO A 37 0.76 -1.19 -14.16
N ARG A 38 0.64 -2.25 -13.36
CA ARG A 38 -0.33 -2.32 -12.26
C ARG A 38 0.06 -1.41 -11.10
N GLY A 39 1.33 -1.41 -10.71
CA GLY A 39 1.93 -0.49 -9.73
C GLY A 39 1.74 0.96 -10.13
N ARG A 40 1.97 1.32 -11.40
CA ARG A 40 1.67 2.67 -11.90
C ARG A 40 0.21 3.07 -11.73
N ARG A 41 -0.71 2.13 -11.92
CA ARG A 41 -2.14 2.41 -11.74
C ARG A 41 -2.51 2.55 -10.26
N ILE A 42 -1.89 1.78 -9.38
CA ILE A 42 -2.05 1.91 -7.92
C ILE A 42 -1.50 3.26 -7.45
N GLU A 43 -0.32 3.70 -7.91
CA GLU A 43 0.19 5.05 -7.65
C GLU A 43 -0.78 6.13 -8.10
N GLY A 44 -1.44 5.93 -9.26
CA GLY A 44 -2.51 6.80 -9.73
C GLY A 44 -3.67 6.89 -8.75
N ILE A 45 -4.17 5.75 -8.26
CA ILE A 45 -5.28 5.69 -7.28
C ILE A 45 -4.87 6.38 -5.96
N ILE A 46 -3.66 6.12 -5.46
CA ILE A 46 -3.12 6.78 -4.26
C ILE A 46 -3.15 8.30 -4.43
N ASN A 47 -2.68 8.82 -5.57
CA ASN A 47 -2.68 10.24 -5.86
C ASN A 47 -4.09 10.83 -6.02
N THR A 48 -4.96 10.15 -6.78
CA THR A 48 -6.35 10.60 -7.02
C THR A 48 -7.13 10.73 -5.73
N HIS A 49 -7.00 9.78 -4.81
CA HIS A 49 -7.73 9.76 -3.55
C HIS A 49 -6.95 10.38 -2.39
N SER A 50 -5.80 11.00 -2.66
CA SER A 50 -4.93 11.62 -1.65
C SER A 50 -4.59 10.68 -0.47
N LEU A 51 -4.38 9.39 -0.77
CA LEU A 51 -4.03 8.41 0.24
C LEU A 51 -2.56 8.56 0.63
N PHE A 52 -2.27 8.30 1.91
CA PHE A 52 -0.91 8.33 2.46
C PHE A 52 -0.39 6.92 2.64
N LEU A 53 0.85 6.69 2.19
CA LEU A 53 1.55 5.44 2.44
C LEU A 53 2.11 5.44 3.86
N LEU A 54 1.71 4.44 4.65
CA LEU A 54 2.16 4.24 6.04
C LEU A 54 3.38 3.33 6.15
N ASN A 55 3.78 2.67 5.05
CA ASN A 55 5.00 1.87 5.01
C ASN A 55 6.20 2.76 5.33
N ASN A 56 6.99 2.36 6.33
CA ASN A 56 8.27 3.02 6.57
C ASN A 56 9.14 2.73 5.35
N GLY A 57 9.59 3.76 4.63
CA GLY A 57 10.51 3.65 3.49
C GLY A 57 11.91 3.12 3.86
N GLU A 58 12.06 2.53 5.05
CA GLU A 58 13.16 1.61 5.28
C GLU A 58 12.92 0.44 4.35
N ASP A 59 13.84 0.28 3.39
CA ASP A 59 13.97 -0.92 2.59
C ASP A 59 13.58 -2.11 3.46
N SER A 60 12.55 -2.86 3.04
CA SER A 60 12.43 -4.26 3.43
C SER A 60 13.64 -4.97 2.82
N TYR A 61 14.82 -4.69 3.39
CA TYR A 61 16.15 -5.13 2.98
C TYR A 61 16.32 -6.57 3.42
N PHE A 62 15.37 -7.42 3.05
CA PHE A 62 15.67 -8.82 2.89
C PHE A 62 16.44 -8.94 1.58
N GLN A 63 17.76 -8.76 1.68
CA GLN A 63 18.72 -9.32 0.75
C GLN A 63 18.58 -10.84 0.74
N GLN A 64 17.57 -11.36 0.04
CA GLN A 64 17.58 -12.73 -0.39
C GLN A 64 17.34 -12.76 -1.89
N ARG A 65 18.43 -13.04 -2.59
CA ARG A 65 18.45 -13.42 -4.00
C ARG A 65 17.46 -14.57 -4.16
N SER A 66 16.32 -14.28 -4.80
CA SER A 66 15.34 -15.21 -5.40
C SER A 66 13.91 -14.92 -4.93
N ARG A 67 13.11 -14.39 -5.88
CA ARG A 67 11.65 -14.54 -6.02
C ARG A 67 10.74 -13.61 -5.20
N THR A 68 10.03 -12.76 -5.95
CA THR A 68 8.69 -12.19 -5.67
C THR A 68 8.51 -11.56 -4.30
N HIS A 69 8.88 -10.29 -4.19
CA HIS A 69 8.55 -9.44 -3.05
C HIS A 69 7.03 -9.23 -3.00
N SER A 70 6.33 -10.05 -2.20
CA SER A 70 4.99 -9.74 -1.72
C SER A 70 5.11 -8.60 -0.73
N LEU A 71 4.91 -7.37 -1.22
CA LEU A 71 4.93 -6.20 -0.37
C LEU A 71 3.48 -5.89 0.06
N ASP A 72 3.22 -6.14 1.34
CA ASP A 72 2.03 -5.60 2.01
C ASP A 72 2.16 -4.07 2.03
N LEU A 73 1.14 -3.35 1.57
CA LEU A 73 1.07 -1.88 1.68
C LEU A 73 -0.04 -1.50 2.65
N ALA A 74 0.26 -0.57 3.55
CA ALA A 74 -0.71 0.14 4.37
C ALA A 74 -0.89 1.56 3.82
N LEU A 75 -2.12 1.87 3.41
CA LEU A 75 -2.56 3.18 2.97
C LEU A 75 -3.55 3.76 3.98
N CYS A 76 -3.60 5.08 4.15
CA CYS A 76 -4.63 5.70 4.97
C CYS A 76 -5.11 7.03 4.39
N THR A 77 -6.28 7.47 4.85
CA THR A 77 -6.74 8.84 4.61
C THR A 77 -5.84 9.87 5.30
N PRO A 78 -5.70 11.10 4.76
CA PRO A 78 -4.79 12.13 5.29
C PRO A 78 -4.94 12.41 6.80
N SER A 79 -6.17 12.34 7.31
CA SER A 79 -6.51 12.56 8.72
C SER A 79 -5.82 11.59 9.69
N LEU A 80 -5.39 10.41 9.22
CA LEU A 80 -4.72 9.39 10.02
C LEU A 80 -3.20 9.37 9.85
N ALA A 81 -2.66 10.07 8.84
CA ALA A 81 -1.25 9.95 8.44
C ALA A 81 -0.26 10.34 9.55
N SER A 82 -0.62 11.30 10.41
CA SER A 82 0.24 11.74 11.53
C SER A 82 0.11 10.87 12.79
N TYR A 83 -0.90 9.99 12.86
CA TYR A 83 -1.20 9.20 14.06
C TYR A 83 -0.65 7.78 13.99
N PHE A 84 -0.45 7.25 12.78
CA PHE A 84 -0.06 5.87 12.56
C PHE A 84 1.28 5.77 11.82
N ARG A 85 2.13 4.85 12.28
CA ARG A 85 3.24 4.29 11.49
C ARG A 85 3.12 2.78 11.62
N VAL A 86 3.08 2.07 10.49
CA VAL A 86 2.88 0.62 10.48
C VAL A 86 4.16 -0.06 10.04
N ASP A 87 4.59 -1.03 10.84
CA ASP A 87 5.73 -1.90 10.54
C ASP A 87 5.20 -3.24 10.02
N LEU A 88 5.09 -3.38 8.70
CA LEU A 88 4.53 -4.56 8.03
C LEU A 88 5.57 -5.68 7.90
N ARG A 89 6.20 -6.06 9.03
CA ARG A 89 7.27 -7.07 9.04
C ARG A 89 6.79 -8.51 8.85
N ASN A 90 5.49 -8.78 8.94
CA ASN A 90 4.94 -10.12 8.81
C ASN A 90 3.60 -10.07 8.07
N HIS A 91 3.42 -11.01 7.13
CA HIS A 91 2.29 -11.22 6.22
C HIS A 91 0.90 -11.34 6.88
N PHE A 92 0.41 -10.27 7.50
CA PHE A 92 -0.92 -10.23 8.09
C PHE A 92 -1.74 -9.14 7.40
N THR A 93 -2.67 -9.56 6.53
CA THR A 93 -3.73 -8.69 6.03
C THR A 93 -4.66 -8.35 7.20
N ILE A 94 -4.64 -7.09 7.65
CA ILE A 94 -5.56 -6.59 8.67
C ILE A 94 -6.39 -5.48 8.04
N PHE A 95 -7.69 -5.70 7.89
CA PHE A 95 -8.63 -4.62 7.61
C PHE A 95 -9.04 -3.98 8.93
N LEU A 96 -8.67 -2.72 9.15
CA LEU A 96 -9.22 -1.91 10.23
C LEU A 96 -9.93 -0.70 9.60
N ALA A 97 -11.26 -0.84 9.45
CA ALA A 97 -12.13 0.33 9.36
C ALA A 97 -12.39 0.80 10.80
N VAL A 98 -12.00 2.04 11.11
CA VAL A 98 -12.29 2.69 12.40
C VAL A 98 -13.53 3.56 12.22
#